data_AF-A0A0S6WXS7-F1
#
_entry.id   AF-A0A0S6WXS7-F1
#
_cell.length_a   1.000
_cell.length_b   1.000
_cell.length_c   1.000
_cell.angle_alpha   90.00
_cell.angle_beta   90.00
_cell.angle_gamma   90.00
#
_symmetry.space_group_name_H-M   'P 1'
#
loop_
_entity.id
_entity.type
_entity.pdbx_description
1 polymer ?
#
loop_
_entity_poly.entity_id
_entity_poly.type
_entity_poly.pdbx_seq_one_letter_code
_entity_poly.pdbx_strand_id
1 'polypeptide(L)' 'MIAPAPLAHAPEPAPGNTLRFAGYAALFDTPDAGRDTIRRGAFAHTLAAREDPLPLLWQHRADLRIGWIEAISEAPGACA' A
#
# COMPACT_ATOMS: atom_id res chain seq x y z
N MET A 1 -24.06 -18.52 15.60
CA MET A 1 -23.26 -18.76 14.38
C MET A 1 -23.76 -17.81 13.31
N ILE A 2 -23.26 -16.57 13.28
CA ILE A 2 -23.60 -15.61 12.22
C ILE A 2 -22.49 -15.74 11.18
N ALA A 3 -22.82 -16.21 9.99
CA ALA A 3 -21.89 -16.17 8.86
C ALA A 3 -21.68 -14.71 8.45
N PRO A 4 -20.46 -14.25 8.15
CA PRO A 4 -20.27 -12.93 7.55
C PRO A 4 -20.93 -12.91 6.17
N ALA A 5 -21.63 -11.83 5.87
CA ALA A 5 -22.17 -11.57 4.53
C ALA A 5 -21.02 -11.60 3.50
N PRO A 6 -21.25 -12.08 2.26
CA PRO A 6 -20.24 -12.00 1.23
C PRO A 6 -19.88 -10.52 1.03
N LEU A 7 -18.58 -10.21 1.15
CA LEU A 7 -18.03 -8.90 0.88
C LEU A 7 -18.33 -8.57 -0.59
N ALA A 8 -19.40 -7.82 -0.83
CA ALA A 8 -19.70 -7.30 -2.15
C ALA A 8 -18.46 -6.51 -2.60
N HIS A 9 -17.86 -6.96 -3.70
CA HIS A 9 -16.86 -6.19 -4.43
C HIS A 9 -17.44 -4.79 -4.67
N ALA A 10 -16.82 -3.76 -4.09
CA ALA A 10 -17.21 -2.38 -4.34
C ALA A 10 -17.26 -2.15 -5.86
N PRO A 11 -18.26 -1.41 -6.38
CA PRO A 11 -18.42 -1.22 -7.81
C PRO A 11 -17.12 -0.71 -8.44
N GLU A 12 -16.72 -1.28 -9.58
CA GLU A 12 -15.58 -0.72 -10.33
C GLU A 12 -15.90 0.74 -10.69
N PRO A 13 -14.95 1.67 -10.45
CA PRO A 13 -15.18 3.08 -10.75
C PRO A 13 -15.46 3.27 -12.24
N ALA A 14 -16.40 4.15 -12.56
CA ALA A 14 -16.71 4.51 -13.94
C ALA A 14 -15.44 5.04 -14.66
N PRO A 15 -15.22 4.67 -15.93
CA PRO A 15 -14.03 5.10 -16.67
C PRO A 15 -14.02 6.62 -16.82
N GLY A 16 -13.02 7.29 -16.20
CA GLY A 16 -12.82 8.75 -16.29
C GLY A 16 -12.38 9.45 -14.99
N ASN A 17 -12.48 8.81 -13.83
CA ASN A 17 -12.21 9.44 -12.52
C ASN A 17 -11.08 8.80 -11.69
N THR A 18 -10.21 7.98 -12.30
CA THR A 18 -9.11 7.33 -11.58
C THR A 18 -7.95 8.30 -11.34
N LEU A 19 -7.63 8.56 -10.06
CA LEU A 19 -6.46 9.33 -9.65
C LEU A 19 -5.27 8.40 -9.40
N ARG A 20 -4.09 8.78 -9.90
CA ARG A 20 -2.81 8.15 -9.57
C ARG A 20 -2.00 9.09 -8.69
N PHE A 21 -1.33 8.53 -7.68
CA PHE A 21 -0.40 9.26 -6.84
C PHE A 21 0.80 8.37 -6.51
N ALA A 22 1.91 9.01 -6.16
CA ALA A 22 3.14 8.34 -5.73
C ALA A 22 3.75 9.15 -4.58
N GLY A 23 4.55 8.48 -3.75
CA GLY A 23 5.21 9.10 -2.61
C GLY A 23 6.00 8.08 -1.82
N TYR A 24 6.76 8.56 -0.83
CA TYR A 24 7.50 7.70 0.08
C TYR A 24 6.57 7.20 1.18
N ALA A 25 6.46 5.88 1.33
CA ALA A 25 5.80 5.26 2.47
C ALA A 25 6.62 5.46 3.76
N ALA A 26 7.95 5.52 3.64
CA ALA A 26 8.88 5.81 4.72
C ALA A 26 10.21 6.32 4.15
N LEU A 27 11.01 6.97 5.00
CA LEU A 27 12.38 7.37 4.70
C LEU A 27 13.34 6.46 5.46
N PHE A 28 14.41 6.02 4.79
CA PHE A 28 15.44 5.22 5.45
C PHE A 28 16.20 6.04 6.49
N ASP A 29 16.59 5.38 7.58
CA ASP A 29 17.46 5.93 8.61
C ASP A 29 16.93 7.24 9.24
N THR A 30 15.64 7.50 9.09
CA THR A 30 14.92 8.65 9.67
C THR A 30 13.82 8.13 10.59
N PRO A 31 13.81 8.48 11.88
CA PRO A 31 12.75 8.08 12.79
C PRO A 31 11.40 8.68 12.36
N ASP A 32 10.36 7.85 12.34
CA ASP A 32 8.99 8.31 12.11
C ASP A 32 8.34 8.89 13.39
N ALA A 33 7.05 9.25 13.32
CA ALA A 33 6.30 9.76 14.46
C ALA A 33 6.13 8.73 15.60
N GLY A 34 6.20 7.44 15.28
CA GLY A 34 6.21 6.32 16.23
C GLY A 34 7.58 6.04 16.83
N ARG A 35 8.64 6.70 16.32
CA ARG A 35 10.07 6.49 16.63
C ARG A 35 10.64 5.19 16.04
N ASP A 36 9.96 4.60 15.07
CA ASP A 36 10.50 3.47 14.33
C ASP A 36 11.47 3.98 13.25
N THR A 37 12.56 3.23 13.03
CA THR A 37 13.56 3.55 12.00
C THR A 37 13.70 2.40 11.03
N ILE A 38 13.32 2.63 9.78
CA ILE A 38 13.42 1.64 8.72
C ILE A 38 14.84 1.66 8.14
N ARG A 39 15.49 0.49 8.09
CA ARG A 39 16.82 0.31 7.51
C ARG A 39 16.72 -0.10 6.05
N ARG A 40 17.73 0.22 5.25
CA ARG A 40 17.84 -0.28 3.88
C ARG A 40 17.86 -1.81 3.88
N GLY A 41 17.13 -2.43 2.96
CA GLY A 41 16.99 -3.86 2.87
C GLY A 41 15.94 -4.47 3.80
N ALA A 42 15.28 -3.69 4.67
CA ALA A 42 14.30 -4.20 5.62
C ALA A 42 13.12 -4.91 4.94
N PHE A 43 12.73 -4.45 3.75
CA PHE A 43 11.65 -5.02 2.94
C PHE A 43 12.16 -5.73 1.68
N ALA A 44 13.46 -5.73 1.38
CA ALA A 44 13.99 -6.29 0.14
C ALA A 44 13.52 -7.73 -0.12
N HIS A 45 13.56 -8.59 0.91
CA HIS A 45 13.09 -9.97 0.78
C HIS A 45 11.58 -10.06 0.56
N THR A 46 10.79 -9.35 1.37
CA THR A 46 9.32 -9.39 1.26
C THR A 46 8.78 -8.76 -0.01
N LEU A 47 9.47 -7.74 -0.55
CA LEU A 47 9.12 -7.14 -1.84
C LEU A 47 9.48 -8.07 -2.99
N ALA A 48 10.64 -8.75 -2.92
CA ALA A 48 11.07 -9.70 -3.95
C ALA A 48 10.20 -10.96 -3.99
N ALA A 49 9.72 -11.42 -2.84
CA ALA A 49 8.86 -12.60 -2.72
C ALA A 49 7.37 -12.30 -2.95
N ARG A 50 6.98 -11.04 -3.21
CA ARG A 50 5.57 -10.69 -3.33
C ARG A 50 5.03 -11.04 -4.72
N GLU A 51 3.94 -11.79 -4.74
CA GLU A 51 3.23 -12.17 -5.96
C GLU A 51 1.99 -11.30 -6.20
N ASP A 52 1.29 -10.90 -5.13
CA ASP A 52 0.05 -10.12 -5.19
C ASP A 52 0.25 -8.60 -5.02
N PRO A 53 -0.61 -7.75 -5.63
CA PRO A 53 -0.61 -6.32 -5.35
C PRO A 53 -1.09 -6.01 -3.93
N LEU A 54 -0.58 -4.92 -3.35
CA LEU A 54 -1.02 -4.48 -2.03
C LEU A 54 -2.32 -3.65 -2.14
N PRO A 55 -3.34 -3.89 -1.30
CA PRO A 55 -4.55 -3.10 -1.32
C PRO A 55 -4.29 -1.69 -0.79
N LEU A 56 -4.80 -0.67 -1.48
CA LEU A 56 -4.85 0.69 -0.96
C LEU A 56 -6.14 0.84 -0.13
N LEU A 57 -5.99 0.94 1.19
CA LEU A 57 -7.10 1.02 2.14
C LEU A 57 -7.32 2.45 2.61
N TRP A 58 -8.58 2.85 2.79
CA TRP A 58 -8.89 4.12 3.43
C TRP A 58 -8.66 4.04 4.94
N GLN A 59 -7.79 4.89 5.50
CA GLN A 59 -7.58 5.00 6.96
C GLN A 59 -7.35 3.64 7.67
N HIS A 60 -6.59 2.73 7.03
CA HIS A 60 -6.33 1.35 7.52
C HIS A 60 -7.57 0.45 7.71
N ARG A 61 -8.73 0.83 7.17
CA ARG A 61 -9.94 0.01 7.20
C ARG A 61 -9.89 -1.12 6.17
N ALA A 62 -9.72 -2.35 6.64
CA ALA A 62 -9.65 -3.54 5.79
C ALA A 62 -10.94 -3.81 4.98
N ASP A 63 -12.08 -3.30 5.44
CA ASP A 63 -13.37 -3.37 4.75
C ASP A 63 -13.55 -2.32 3.65
N LEU A 64 -12.68 -1.29 3.58
CA LEU A 64 -12.76 -0.19 2.63
C LEU A 64 -11.50 -0.05 1.78
N ARG A 65 -11.37 -0.91 0.76
CA ARG A 65 -10.35 -0.77 -0.30
C ARG A 65 -10.77 0.29 -1.31
N ILE A 66 -9.89 1.27 -1.52
CA ILE A 66 -10.09 2.39 -2.46
C ILE A 66 -9.20 2.31 -3.71
N GLY A 67 -8.35 1.28 -3.82
CA GLY A 67 -7.52 1.04 -5.00
C GLY A 67 -6.47 -0.03 -4.77
N TRP A 68 -5.45 -0.01 -5.62
CA TRP A 68 -4.31 -0.93 -5.57
C TRP A 68 -3.00 -0.15 -5.62
N ILE A 69 -2.01 -0.61 -4.86
CA ILE A 69 -0.63 -0.15 -5.02
C ILE A 69 -0.05 -0.90 -6.21
N GLU A 70 0.13 -0.19 -7.31
CA GLU A 70 0.60 -0.77 -8.57
C GLU A 70 2.12 -0.98 -8.60
N ALA A 71 2.87 -0.14 -7.88
CA ALA A 71 4.33 -0.21 -7.80
C ALA A 71 4.80 0.17 -6.39
N ILE A 72 5.77 -0.57 -5.89
CA ILE A 72 6.45 -0.29 -4.63
C ILE A 72 7.84 -0.92 -4.68
N SER A 73 8.84 -0.18 -4.23
CA SER A 73 10.23 -0.60 -4.19
C SER A 73 10.94 0.08 -3.02
N GLU A 74 12.05 -0.51 -2.60
CA GLU A 74 13.08 0.25 -1.90
C GLU A 74 13.92 0.96 -2.95
N ALA A 75 13.99 2.29 -2.88
CA ALA A 75 14.80 3.10 -3.79
C ALA A 75 15.76 4.00 -3.00
N PRO A 76 16.98 4.25 -3.51
CA PRO A 76 17.72 5.43 -3.08
C PRO A 76 16.85 6.66 -3.41
N GLY A 77 16.67 7.57 -2.45
CA GLY A 77 15.67 8.64 -2.53
C GLY A 77 15.69 9.46 -3.83
N ALA A 78 14.49 9.91 -4.21
CA ALA A 78 14.02 10.52 -5.48
C ALA A 78 13.68 9.53 -6.63
N CYS A 79 12.39 9.49 -6.99
CA CYS A 79 11.99 9.17 -8.37
C CYS A 79 12.43 10.34 -9.26
N ALA A 80 13.15 10.05 -10.34
CA ALA A 80 13.20 10.90 -11.52
C ALA A 80 11.99 10.60 -12.42
#